data_AF-A0A2Z7CVI5-F1
#
_entry.id   AF-A0A2Z7CVI5-F1
#
_cell.length_a   1.000
_cell.length_b   1.000
_cell.length_c   1.000
_cell.angle_alpha   90.00
_cell.angle_beta   90.00
_cell.angle_gamma   90.00
#
_symmetry.space_group_name_H-M   'P 1'
#
loop_
_entity.id
_entity.type
_entity.pdbx_description
1 polymer ?
#
loop_
_entity_poly.entity_id
_entity_poly.type
_entity_poly.pdbx_seq_one_letter_code
_entity_poly.pdbx_strand_id
1 'polypeptide(L)'
;MVSMKNPLAAILDSNRFTGLNYQDWLRNLNLVLASEKLLYTIEKSPPEETPADISREELITLNQWRDDEVKSRCYVMASMSN
;
A
#
# COMPACT_ATOMS: atom_id res chain seq x y z
N MET A 1 -11.65 -16.27 -17.64
CA MET A 1 -10.29 -15.77 -17.37
C MET A 1 -10.19 -15.51 -15.88
N VAL A 2 -9.48 -16.35 -15.13
CA VAL A 2 -9.15 -16.04 -13.74
C VAL A 2 -8.13 -14.91 -13.82
N SER A 3 -8.54 -13.70 -13.45
CA SER A 3 -7.60 -12.60 -13.23
C SER A 3 -6.57 -13.16 -12.24
N MET A 4 -5.31 -13.30 -12.68
CA MET A 4 -4.26 -13.76 -11.79
C MET A 4 -4.11 -12.68 -10.72
N LYS A 5 -4.83 -12.88 -9.61
CA LYS A 5 -4.59 -12.19 -8.35
C LYS A 5 -3.07 -12.20 -8.16
N ASN A 6 -2.46 -11.06 -7.91
CA ASN A 6 -1.02 -10.98 -7.59
C ASN A 6 -0.71 -12.16 -6.66
N PRO A 7 0.13 -13.13 -7.07
CA PRO A 7 0.36 -14.35 -6.29
C PRO A 7 0.90 -14.05 -4.89
N LEU A 8 1.54 -12.88 -4.71
CA LEU A 8 1.98 -12.39 -3.41
C LEU A 8 0.82 -11.85 -2.56
N ALA A 9 -0.25 -11.33 -3.15
CA ALA A 9 -1.41 -10.86 -2.39
C ALA A 9 -2.11 -12.00 -1.62
N ALA A 10 -2.04 -13.24 -2.12
CA ALA A 10 -2.57 -14.41 -1.41
C ALA A 10 -1.86 -14.70 -0.08
N ILE A 11 -0.62 -14.20 0.10
CA ILE A 11 0.12 -14.30 1.36
C ILE A 11 -0.63 -13.56 2.47
N LEU A 12 -1.26 -12.42 2.17
CA LEU A 12 -2.00 -11.62 3.15
C LEU A 12 -3.29 -12.32 3.61
N ASP A 13 -3.97 -13.01 2.70
CA ASP A 13 -5.15 -13.81 3.04
C ASP A 13 -4.80 -15.00 3.95
N SER A 14 -3.62 -15.58 3.73
CA SER A 14 -3.15 -16.76 4.48
C SER A 14 -2.50 -16.41 5.82
N ASN A 15 -1.99 -15.17 5.96
CA ASN A 15 -1.25 -14.70 7.13
C ASN A 15 -1.89 -13.42 7.69
N ARG A 16 -3.21 -13.44 7.86
CA ARG A 16 -3.96 -12.28 8.37
C ARG A 16 -3.44 -11.85 9.74
N PHE A 17 -3.53 -10.56 10.03
CA PHE A 17 -3.19 -10.03 11.33
C PHE A 17 -4.19 -10.55 12.38
N THR A 18 -3.69 -11.18 13.43
CA THR A 18 -4.48 -11.73 14.55
C THR A 18 -4.21 -11.01 15.88
N GLY A 19 -3.43 -9.92 15.86
CA GLY A 19 -2.94 -9.26 17.07
C GLY A 19 -1.65 -9.89 17.62
N LEU A 20 -1.51 -11.22 17.56
CA LEU A 20 -0.35 -11.93 18.11
C LEU A 20 0.83 -12.03 17.14
N ASN A 21 0.60 -11.88 15.84
CA ASN A 21 1.58 -12.12 14.77
C ASN A 21 2.08 -10.83 14.09
N TYR A 22 2.16 -9.71 14.82
CA TYR A 22 2.45 -8.40 14.23
C TYR A 22 3.71 -8.37 13.35
N GLN A 23 4.82 -8.96 13.81
CA GLN A 23 6.09 -8.93 13.07
C GLN A 23 6.02 -9.72 11.75
N ASP A 24 5.42 -10.92 11.78
CA ASP A 24 5.26 -11.75 10.59
C ASP A 24 4.26 -11.13 9.61
N TRP A 25 3.15 -10.59 10.14
CA TRP A 25 2.17 -9.86 9.34
C TRP A 25 2.80 -8.64 8.66
N LEU A 26 3.53 -7.81 9.40
CA LEU A 26 4.19 -6.61 8.87
C LEU A 26 5.22 -6.98 7.79
N ARG A 27 6.00 -8.04 8.02
CA ARG A 27 6.95 -8.55 7.02
C ARG A 27 6.25 -8.97 5.74
N ASN A 28 5.14 -9.71 5.85
CA ASN A 28 4.35 -10.16 4.71
C ASN A 28 3.69 -8.99 3.97
N LEU A 29 3.17 -8.01 4.71
CA LEU A 29 2.63 -6.76 4.16
C LEU A 29 3.69 -6.00 3.37
N ASN A 30 4.88 -5.79 3.94
CA ASN A 30 5.97 -5.09 3.28
C ASN A 30 6.43 -5.79 2.00
N LEU A 31 6.45 -7.14 1.97
CA LEU A 31 6.76 -7.90 0.76
C LEU A 31 5.75 -7.64 -0.36
N VAL A 32 4.45 -7.64 -0.05
CA VAL A 32 3.40 -7.37 -1.03
C VAL A 32 3.46 -5.92 -1.51
N LEU A 33 3.56 -4.95 -0.60
CA LEU A 33 3.66 -3.53 -0.95
C LEU A 33 4.92 -3.23 -1.77
N ALA A 34 6.07 -3.82 -1.44
CA ALA A 34 7.28 -3.68 -2.24
C ALA A 34 7.12 -4.25 -3.67
N SER A 35 6.45 -5.40 -3.82
CA SER A 35 6.17 -5.99 -5.13
C SER A 35 5.28 -5.12 -6.02
N GLU A 36 4.38 -4.36 -5.40
CA GLU A 36 3.46 -3.43 -6.06
C GLU A 36 4.06 -2.01 -6.20
N LYS A 37 5.32 -1.80 -5.76
CA LYS A 37 5.99 -0.50 -5.68
C LYS A 37 5.28 0.53 -4.79
N LEU A 38 4.56 0.07 -3.77
CA LEU A 38 3.76 0.88 -2.85
C LEU A 38 4.44 1.09 -1.49
N LEU A 39 5.55 0.40 -1.19
CA LEU A 39 6.20 0.48 0.12
C LEU A 39 6.53 1.93 0.55
N TYR A 40 6.84 2.79 -0.41
CA TYR A 40 7.14 4.19 -0.15
C TYR A 40 5.96 4.96 0.49
N THR A 41 4.70 4.54 0.28
CA THR A 41 3.53 5.24 0.83
C THR A 41 3.37 5.02 2.33
N ILE A 42 4.03 4.00 2.90
CA ILE A 42 4.02 3.74 4.35
C ILE A 42 5.30 4.24 5.03
N GLU A 43 6.41 4.32 4.30
CA GLU A 43 7.71 4.76 4.84
C GLU A 43 7.89 6.28 4.78
N LYS A 44 7.21 6.95 3.84
CA LYS A 44 7.39 8.38 3.57
C LYS A 44 6.11 9.15 3.85
N SER A 45 6.29 10.40 4.25
CA SER A 45 5.19 11.36 4.30
C SER A 45 4.68 11.66 2.88
N PRO A 46 3.39 12.00 2.73
CA PRO A 46 2.87 12.53 1.48
C PRO A 46 3.65 13.79 1.05
N PRO A 47 3.73 14.07 -0.25
CA PRO A 47 4.29 15.33 -0.75
C PRO A 47 3.58 16.52 -0.07
N GLU A 48 4.33 17.56 0.29
CA GLU A 48 3.72 18.76 0.87
C GLU A 48 2.72 19.39 -0.10
N GLU A 49 1.51 19.65 0.40
CA GLU A 49 0.46 20.31 -0.37
C GLU A 49 0.59 21.83 -0.22
N THR A 50 1.49 22.49 -0.96
CA THR A 50 1.58 23.98 -0.97
C THR A 50 2.38 24.55 -2.16
N PRO A 51 2.07 25.76 -2.69
CA PRO A 51 0.85 26.58 -2.69
C PRO A 51 0.23 26.68 -4.12
N ALA A 52 -0.63 27.68 -4.37
CA ALA A 52 -1.51 27.91 -5.53
C ALA A 52 -0.93 27.74 -6.96
N ASP A 53 0.39 27.56 -7.11
CA ASP A 53 1.12 27.41 -8.38
C ASP A 53 1.80 26.03 -8.51
N ILE A 54 1.19 24.97 -7.98
CA ILE A 54 1.66 23.59 -8.21
C ILE A 54 1.82 23.34 -9.72
N SER A 55 2.99 22.88 -10.14
CA SER A 55 3.21 22.51 -11.54
C SER A 55 2.34 21.31 -11.94
N ARG A 56 2.12 21.12 -13.23
CA ARG A 56 1.35 19.97 -13.72
C ARG A 56 2.00 18.65 -13.31
N GLU A 57 3.32 18.60 -13.35
CA GLU A 57 4.14 17.43 -13.03
C GLU A 57 4.06 17.07 -11.54
N GLU A 58 4.10 18.08 -10.66
CA GLU A 58 3.89 17.90 -9.21
C GLU A 58 2.46 17.43 -8.92
N LEU A 59 1.45 17.99 -9.60
CA LEU A 59 0.06 17.57 -9.44
C LEU A 59 -0.16 16.11 -9.86
N ILE A 60 0.46 15.68 -10.97
CA ILE A 60 0.43 14.27 -11.40
C ILE A 60 1.06 13.37 -10.34
N THR A 61 2.22 13.78 -9.81
CA THR A 61 2.93 13.04 -8.76
C THR A 61 2.10 12.92 -7.49
N LEU A 62 1.45 14.00 -7.05
CA LEU A 62 0.58 14.01 -5.88
C LEU A 62 -0.64 13.10 -6.07
N ASN A 63 -1.29 13.16 -7.24
CA ASN A 63 -2.43 12.28 -7.53
C ASN A 63 -2.01 10.81 -7.55
N GLN A 64 -0.89 10.47 -8.17
CA GLN A 64 -0.35 9.11 -8.16
C GLN A 64 -0.05 8.64 -6.74
N TRP A 65 0.56 9.49 -5.91
CA TRP A 65 0.82 9.16 -4.51
C TRP A 65 -0.50 8.84 -3.78
N ARG A 66 -1.55 9.66 -3.97
CA ARG A 66 -2.85 9.47 -3.33
C ARG A 66 -3.51 8.15 -3.74
N ASP A 67 -3.46 7.82 -5.03
CA ASP A 67 -3.99 6.55 -5.53
C ASP A 67 -3.23 5.35 -4.95
N ASP A 68 -1.90 5.45 -4.88
CA ASP A 68 -1.03 4.43 -4.31
C ASP A 68 -1.27 4.27 -2.79
N GLU A 69 -1.47 5.36 -2.06
CA GLU A 69 -1.79 5.33 -0.63
C GLU A 69 -3.12 4.63 -0.37
N VAL A 70 -4.17 4.96 -1.14
CA VAL A 70 -5.47 4.28 -1.04
C VAL A 70 -5.29 2.78 -1.26
N LYS A 71 -4.50 2.38 -2.26
CA LYS A 71 -4.22 0.97 -2.53
C LYS A 71 -3.45 0.30 -1.38
N SER A 72 -2.45 0.96 -0.80
CA SER A 72 -1.74 0.47 0.39
C SER A 72 -2.66 0.28 1.59
N ARG A 73 -3.54 1.26 1.87
CA ARG A 73 -4.54 1.16 2.95
C ARG A 73 -5.50 -0.01 2.72
N CYS A 74 -5.92 -0.26 1.47
CA CYS A 74 -6.72 -1.43 1.12
C CYS A 74 -6.00 -2.74 1.43
N TYR A 75 -4.71 -2.87 1.14
CA TYR A 75 -3.93 -4.06 1.51
C TYR A 75 -3.87 -4.25 3.03
N VAL A 76 -3.63 -3.17 3.79
CA VAL A 76 -3.63 -3.22 5.26
C VAL A 76 -4.97 -3.75 5.75
N MET A 77 -6.08 -3.10 5.39
CA MET A 77 -7.42 -3.48 5.87
C MET A 77 -7.81 -4.90 5.44
N ALA A 78 -7.54 -5.28 4.18
CA ALA A 78 -7.86 -6.62 3.68
C ALA A 78 -7.08 -7.72 4.41
N SER A 79 -5.88 -7.43 4.88
CA SER A 79 -5.00 -8.36 5.59
C SER A 79 -5.29 -8.48 7.09
N MET A 80 -6.23 -7.72 7.66
CA MET A 80 -6.58 -7.79 9.08
C MET A 80 -7.70 -8.79 9.33
N SER A 81 -7.65 -9.59 10.38
CA SER A 81 -8.79 -10.45 10.76
C SER A 81 -10.03 -9.62 11.11
N ASN A 82 -11.21 -10.14 10.77
CA ASN A 82 -12.50 -9.55 11.15
C ASN A 82 -12.80 -9.72 12.64
#